data_AF-A0AB73MWI7-F1
#
_entry.id   AF-A0AB73MWI7-F1
#
_cell.length_a   1.000
_cell.length_b   1.000
_cell.length_c   1.000
_cell.angle_alpha   90.00
_cell.angle_beta   90.00
_cell.angle_gamma   90.00
#
_symmetry.space_group_name_H-M   'P 1'
#
loop_
_entity.id
_entity.type
_entity.pdbx_description
1 polymer ?
#
loop_
_entity_poly.entity_id
_entity_poly.type
_entity_poly.pdbx_seq_one_letter_code
_entity_poly.pdbx_strand_id
1 'polypeptide(L)'
;MNSVKVGIIDDGFPIIAKTKLDFKEIDELTRSEEDWATEEALRKLSIKLISESRLWKQRIHIEAFSHPEFYLQEENLNLDYIIYDWEYKPICEPKEALHEILSNSQAKVFIYSAFDKIDRIPNFLNESKFKKFSEDNRYEIIEKGEEDDKNTILNEIREKFKNGELVNWEDEKIKIIPSKYLIDSTEFWKLTSVLGDRSVKNFIAENHNTIDENSINLMVDQSTYKYYIDEQKLILSSINSPSLNERFGKLQELSMREAFVFGLDKLEEAKERGYAKIK
;
A
#
# COMPACT_ATOMS: atom_id res chain seq x y z
N MET A 1 -6.19 8.16 12.16
CA MET A 1 -5.23 7.36 11.36
C MET A 1 -5.52 7.60 9.89
N ASN A 2 -4.54 8.08 9.13
CA ASN A 2 -4.70 8.31 7.69
C ASN A 2 -4.86 6.97 6.95
N SER A 3 -6.00 6.69 6.36
CA SER A 3 -6.13 5.62 5.35
C SER A 3 -6.39 6.26 3.99
N VAL A 4 -6.11 5.51 2.93
CA VAL A 4 -6.35 5.94 1.55
C VAL A 4 -7.38 5.01 0.96
N LYS A 5 -8.41 5.56 0.32
CA LYS A 5 -9.44 4.79 -0.37
C LYS A 5 -9.29 4.95 -1.88
N VAL A 6 -9.13 3.82 -2.57
CA VAL A 6 -8.93 3.75 -4.01
C VAL A 6 -10.08 2.97 -4.63
N GLY A 7 -10.75 3.58 -5.61
CA GLY A 7 -11.73 2.91 -6.46
C GLY A 7 -11.12 2.57 -7.82
N ILE A 8 -11.44 1.40 -8.36
CA ILE A 8 -11.18 1.04 -9.76
C ILE A 8 -12.54 0.96 -10.46
N ILE A 9 -12.70 1.62 -11.60
CA ILE A 9 -13.90 1.53 -12.43
C ILE A 9 -13.45 0.99 -13.78
N ASP A 10 -13.73 -0.28 -14.04
CA ASP A 10 -13.24 -1.01 -15.22
C ASP A 10 -14.15 -2.23 -15.48
N ASP A 11 -14.62 -2.41 -16.72
CA ASP A 11 -15.49 -3.54 -17.10
C ASP A 11 -14.70 -4.81 -17.46
N GLY A 12 -13.36 -4.73 -17.42
CA GLY A 12 -12.42 -5.80 -17.73
C GLY A 12 -12.24 -6.87 -16.64
N PHE A 13 -12.84 -6.72 -15.45
CA PHE A 13 -12.78 -7.76 -14.43
C PHE A 13 -13.51 -9.03 -14.92
N PRO A 14 -12.91 -10.24 -14.77
CA PRO A 14 -13.47 -11.50 -15.27
C PRO A 14 -14.61 -12.04 -14.38
N ILE A 15 -15.63 -11.21 -14.11
CA ILE A 15 -16.73 -11.52 -13.19
C ILE A 15 -18.06 -11.59 -13.93
N ILE A 16 -18.83 -12.65 -13.65
CA ILE A 16 -20.20 -12.80 -14.16
C ILE A 16 -21.16 -12.19 -13.14
N ALA A 17 -21.87 -11.13 -13.53
CA ALA A 17 -22.98 -10.49 -12.80
C ALA A 17 -22.66 -9.68 -11.54
N LYS A 18 -21.41 -9.63 -11.06
CA LYS A 18 -21.04 -8.68 -9.98
C LYS A 18 -20.83 -7.28 -10.54
N THR A 19 -21.19 -6.29 -9.73
CA THR A 19 -21.16 -4.87 -10.09
C THR A 19 -20.17 -4.08 -9.25
N LYS A 20 -19.89 -4.59 -8.04
CA LYS A 20 -18.91 -4.09 -7.09
C LYS A 20 -18.07 -5.27 -6.58
N LEU A 21 -16.79 -5.03 -6.36
CA LEU A 21 -15.83 -5.97 -5.79
C LEU A 21 -15.12 -5.34 -4.61
N ASP A 22 -15.02 -6.07 -3.50
CA ASP A 22 -14.22 -5.68 -2.35
C ASP A 22 -12.75 -6.14 -2.46
N PHE A 23 -11.92 -5.72 -1.50
CA PHE A 23 -10.50 -6.08 -1.44
C PHE A 23 -10.25 -7.59 -1.53
N LYS A 24 -11.05 -8.40 -0.83
CA LYS A 24 -10.85 -9.85 -0.75
C LYS A 24 -11.19 -10.48 -2.09
N GLU A 25 -12.27 -10.03 -2.72
CA GLU A 25 -12.69 -10.51 -4.03
C GLU A 25 -11.64 -10.15 -5.10
N ILE A 26 -11.10 -8.93 -5.09
CA ILE A 26 -10.02 -8.52 -6.01
C ILE A 26 -8.75 -9.35 -5.77
N ASP A 27 -8.38 -9.59 -4.51
CA ASP A 27 -7.22 -10.42 -4.16
C ASP A 27 -7.39 -11.89 -4.60
N GLU A 28 -8.59 -12.45 -4.47
CA GLU A 28 -8.91 -13.80 -4.95
C GLU A 28 -8.84 -13.89 -6.48
N LEU A 29 -9.45 -12.92 -7.19
CA LEU A 29 -9.43 -12.85 -8.66
C LEU A 29 -8.03 -12.68 -9.24
N THR A 30 -7.17 -11.90 -8.58
CA THR A 30 -5.79 -11.70 -9.08
C THR A 30 -4.92 -12.93 -8.92
N ARG A 31 -5.26 -13.80 -7.95
CA ARG A 31 -4.58 -15.07 -7.66
C ARG A 31 -5.13 -16.26 -8.43
N SER A 32 -6.36 -16.17 -8.95
CA SER A 32 -6.96 -17.24 -9.74
C SER A 32 -6.20 -17.44 -11.06
N GLU A 33 -6.28 -18.65 -11.61
CA GLU A 33 -5.86 -18.94 -12.99
C GLU A 33 -6.93 -18.50 -14.01
N GLU A 34 -7.86 -17.62 -13.63
CA GLU A 34 -8.87 -17.11 -14.56
C GLU A 34 -8.20 -16.41 -15.73
N ASP A 35 -8.79 -16.57 -16.91
CA ASP A 35 -8.32 -15.92 -18.12
C ASP A 35 -8.76 -14.45 -18.10
N TRP A 36 -7.83 -13.56 -17.72
CA TRP A 36 -8.01 -12.11 -17.83
C TRP A 36 -7.95 -11.63 -19.29
N ALA A 37 -7.73 -12.53 -20.26
CA ALA A 37 -7.70 -12.27 -21.69
C ALA A 37 -6.86 -11.04 -22.05
N THR A 38 -7.47 -9.99 -22.60
CA THR A 38 -6.80 -8.73 -22.98
C THR A 38 -6.53 -7.78 -21.82
N GLU A 39 -7.07 -8.06 -20.63
CA GLU A 39 -7.07 -7.17 -19.47
C GLU A 39 -5.92 -7.45 -18.48
N GLU A 40 -4.81 -8.00 -18.97
CA GLU A 40 -3.60 -8.26 -18.18
C GLU A 40 -3.03 -6.97 -17.57
N ALA A 41 -3.27 -5.81 -18.19
CA ALA A 41 -2.89 -4.52 -17.64
C ALA A 41 -3.64 -4.19 -16.33
N LEU A 42 -4.96 -4.44 -16.29
CA LEU A 42 -5.80 -4.29 -15.11
C LEU A 42 -5.43 -5.29 -14.03
N ARG A 43 -5.17 -6.55 -14.40
CA ARG A 43 -4.69 -7.58 -13.47
C ARG A 43 -3.41 -7.15 -12.77
N LYS A 44 -2.41 -6.72 -13.54
CA LYS A 44 -1.11 -6.25 -13.01
C LYS A 44 -1.26 -5.04 -12.09
N LEU A 45 -2.12 -4.09 -12.44
CA LEU A 45 -2.42 -2.93 -11.60
C LEU A 45 -3.06 -3.37 -10.28
N SER A 46 -4.06 -4.25 -10.34
CA SER A 46 -4.73 -4.83 -9.17
C SER A 46 -3.75 -5.56 -8.26
N ILE A 47 -2.87 -6.41 -8.81
CA ILE A 47 -1.81 -7.11 -8.06
C ILE A 47 -0.90 -6.10 -7.34
N LYS A 48 -0.48 -5.03 -8.02
CA LYS A 48 0.37 -4.00 -7.43
C LYS A 48 -0.34 -3.28 -6.29
N LEU A 49 -1.58 -2.85 -6.47
CA LEU A 49 -2.37 -2.18 -5.44
C LEU A 49 -2.62 -3.09 -4.22
N ILE A 50 -2.99 -4.35 -4.44
CA ILE A 50 -3.17 -5.34 -3.37
C ILE A 50 -1.85 -5.58 -2.62
N SER A 51 -0.75 -5.71 -3.34
CA SER A 51 0.58 -5.89 -2.74
C SER A 51 0.98 -4.67 -1.90
N GLU A 52 0.77 -3.47 -2.42
CA GLU A 52 1.01 -2.22 -1.69
C GLU A 52 0.11 -2.14 -0.45
N SER A 53 -1.19 -2.38 -0.58
CA SER A 53 -2.12 -2.41 0.56
C SER A 53 -1.66 -3.37 1.66
N ARG A 54 -1.16 -4.56 1.31
CA ARG A 54 -0.57 -5.50 2.26
C ARG A 54 0.68 -4.97 2.96
N LEU A 55 1.57 -4.34 2.21
CA LEU A 55 2.77 -3.68 2.77
C LEU A 55 2.38 -2.61 3.79
N TRP A 56 1.26 -1.92 3.56
CA TRP A 56 0.70 -0.89 4.44
C TRP A 56 -0.37 -1.42 5.41
N LYS A 57 -0.35 -2.73 5.75
CA LYS A 57 -1.31 -3.41 6.65
C LYS A 57 -2.77 -2.99 6.43
N GLN A 58 -3.19 -2.95 5.16
CA GLN A 58 -4.55 -2.63 4.71
C GLN A 58 -5.01 -1.19 4.98
N ARG A 59 -4.09 -0.23 5.14
CA ARG A 59 -4.44 1.21 5.16
C ARG A 59 -4.75 1.79 3.78
N ILE A 60 -4.47 1.04 2.72
CA ILE A 60 -4.95 1.32 1.37
C ILE A 60 -6.15 0.41 1.14
N HIS A 61 -7.35 0.99 1.22
CA HIS A 61 -8.60 0.29 0.93
C HIS A 61 -8.87 0.34 -0.56
N ILE A 62 -9.17 -0.81 -1.14
CA ILE A 62 -9.38 -0.94 -2.58
C ILE A 62 -10.77 -1.53 -2.79
N GLU A 63 -11.57 -0.84 -3.60
CA GLU A 63 -12.85 -1.32 -4.11
C GLU A 63 -12.83 -1.20 -5.63
N ALA A 64 -13.54 -2.08 -6.32
CA ALA A 64 -13.70 -1.99 -7.76
C ALA A 64 -15.16 -2.03 -8.17
N PHE A 65 -15.48 -1.38 -9.28
CA PHE A 65 -16.80 -1.28 -9.87
C PHE A 65 -16.68 -1.67 -11.33
N SER A 66 -17.59 -2.49 -11.81
CA SER A 66 -17.55 -2.89 -13.23
C SER A 66 -17.91 -1.73 -14.15
N HIS A 67 -18.72 -0.78 -13.67
CA HIS A 67 -19.19 0.35 -14.47
C HIS A 67 -19.41 1.60 -13.60
N PRO A 68 -19.38 2.82 -14.19
CA PRO A 68 -19.54 4.07 -13.47
C PRO A 68 -20.86 4.20 -12.70
N GLU A 69 -21.96 3.70 -13.25
CA GLU A 69 -23.29 3.80 -12.62
C GLU A 69 -23.33 3.13 -11.24
N PHE A 70 -22.57 2.06 -11.03
CA PHE A 70 -22.54 1.37 -9.75
C PHE A 70 -21.78 2.18 -8.71
N TYR A 71 -20.67 2.81 -9.11
CA TYR A 71 -19.97 3.76 -8.25
C TYR A 71 -20.87 4.96 -7.88
N LEU A 72 -21.58 5.53 -8.87
CA LEU A 72 -22.42 6.72 -8.68
C LEU A 72 -23.67 6.45 -7.82
N GLN A 73 -24.11 5.20 -7.70
CA GLN A 73 -25.22 4.78 -6.83
C GLN A 73 -24.79 4.58 -5.36
N GLU A 74 -23.50 4.52 -5.06
CA GLU A 74 -23.02 4.27 -3.70
C GLU A 74 -23.14 5.53 -2.83
N GLU A 75 -24.13 5.52 -1.94
CA GLU A 75 -24.28 6.58 -0.94
C GLU A 75 -23.15 6.50 0.09
N ASN A 76 -22.42 7.61 0.29
CA ASN A 76 -21.34 7.79 1.27
C ASN A 76 -19.98 7.17 0.93
N LEU A 77 -19.74 6.80 -0.33
CA LEU A 77 -18.42 6.35 -0.75
C LEU A 77 -17.48 7.52 -1.00
N ASN A 78 -16.68 7.88 0.00
CA ASN A 78 -15.64 8.90 -0.11
C ASN A 78 -14.29 8.26 -0.51
N LEU A 79 -14.00 8.24 -1.81
CA LEU A 79 -12.70 7.81 -2.34
C LEU A 79 -11.70 8.97 -2.36
N ASP A 80 -10.42 8.66 -2.15
CA ASP A 80 -9.30 9.60 -2.38
C ASP A 80 -8.86 9.59 -3.84
N TYR A 81 -8.83 8.40 -4.43
CA TYR A 81 -8.40 8.17 -5.81
C TYR A 81 -9.38 7.28 -6.54
N ILE A 82 -9.63 7.57 -7.82
CA ILE A 82 -10.41 6.75 -8.72
C ILE A 82 -9.54 6.44 -9.93
N ILE A 83 -9.42 5.17 -10.29
CA ILE A 83 -8.80 4.72 -11.52
C ILE A 83 -9.94 4.38 -12.46
N TYR A 84 -10.08 5.18 -13.52
CA TYR A 84 -11.21 5.15 -14.41
C TYR A 84 -10.77 4.65 -15.78
N ASP A 85 -11.27 3.48 -16.18
CA ASP A 85 -11.09 2.99 -17.53
C ASP A 85 -11.82 3.89 -18.54
N TRP A 86 -11.07 4.43 -19.50
CA TRP A 86 -11.66 5.20 -20.59
C TRP A 86 -12.36 4.33 -21.63
N GLU A 87 -11.98 3.06 -21.75
CA GLU A 87 -12.45 2.13 -22.78
C GLU A 87 -13.63 1.26 -22.40
N TYR A 88 -14.20 1.43 -21.20
CA TYR A 88 -15.26 0.53 -20.73
C TYR A 88 -16.42 0.43 -21.72
N LYS A 89 -16.98 -0.77 -21.89
CA LYS A 89 -18.05 -1.01 -22.86
C LYS A 89 -19.36 -0.43 -22.31
N PRO A 90 -19.92 0.58 -22.99
CA PRO A 90 -20.84 1.48 -22.31
C PRO A 90 -22.29 0.97 -22.24
N ILE A 91 -22.92 1.26 -21.10
CA ILE A 91 -24.33 1.67 -21.03
C ILE A 91 -24.46 3.20 -21.18
N CYS A 92 -23.41 3.97 -20.83
CA CYS A 92 -23.32 5.43 -20.90
C CYS A 92 -22.03 5.92 -21.58
N GLU A 93 -22.04 7.10 -22.21
CA GLU A 93 -20.86 7.67 -22.88
C GLU A 93 -19.70 7.96 -21.90
N PRO A 94 -18.46 7.49 -22.16
CA PRO A 94 -17.32 7.65 -21.24
C PRO A 94 -17.02 9.06 -20.79
N LYS A 95 -17.27 10.03 -21.66
CA LYS A 95 -17.08 11.45 -21.36
C LYS A 95 -18.12 11.99 -20.36
N GLU A 96 -19.35 11.50 -20.44
CA GLU A 96 -20.44 11.95 -19.56
C GLU A 96 -20.25 11.35 -18.17
N ALA A 97 -19.95 10.05 -18.10
CA ALA A 97 -19.62 9.37 -16.86
C ALA A 97 -18.42 10.02 -16.13
N LEU A 98 -17.33 10.33 -16.83
CA LEU A 98 -16.18 11.01 -16.22
C LEU A 98 -16.58 12.37 -15.60
N HIS A 99 -17.37 13.16 -16.33
CA HIS A 99 -17.83 14.45 -15.81
C HIS A 99 -18.71 14.29 -14.56
N GLU A 100 -19.57 13.27 -14.55
CA GLU A 100 -20.44 12.97 -13.42
C GLU A 100 -19.63 12.51 -12.19
N ILE A 101 -18.64 11.62 -12.39
CA ILE A 101 -17.70 11.19 -11.33
C ILE A 101 -16.98 12.40 -10.74
N LEU A 102 -16.39 13.25 -11.59
CA LEU A 102 -15.66 14.44 -11.15
C LEU A 102 -16.56 15.45 -10.43
N SER A 103 -17.83 15.56 -10.85
CA SER A 103 -18.80 16.48 -10.25
C SER A 103 -19.32 16.03 -8.90
N ASN A 104 -19.44 14.71 -8.67
CA ASN A 104 -20.02 14.13 -7.46
C ASN A 104 -18.98 13.63 -6.46
N SER A 105 -17.70 13.61 -6.82
CA SER A 105 -16.60 13.15 -5.96
C SER A 105 -15.60 14.26 -5.65
N GLN A 106 -14.84 14.09 -4.57
CA GLN A 106 -13.63 14.87 -4.30
C GLN A 106 -12.33 14.11 -4.64
N ALA A 107 -12.45 12.87 -5.13
CA ALA A 107 -11.30 12.04 -5.51
C ALA A 107 -10.50 12.61 -6.68
N LYS A 108 -9.17 12.39 -6.69
CA LYS A 108 -8.37 12.56 -7.92
C LYS A 108 -8.65 11.37 -8.85
N VAL A 109 -8.92 11.63 -10.13
CA VAL A 109 -9.27 10.62 -11.12
C VAL A 109 -8.11 10.35 -12.07
N PHE A 110 -7.56 9.14 -12.05
CA PHE A 110 -6.63 8.66 -13.04
C PHE A 110 -7.41 8.07 -14.22
N ILE A 111 -7.39 8.76 -15.36
CA ILE A 111 -8.03 8.31 -16.60
C ILE A 111 -7.09 7.31 -17.25
N TYR A 112 -7.41 6.03 -17.14
CA TYR A 112 -6.59 4.91 -17.57
C TYR A 112 -7.02 4.48 -18.98
N SER A 113 -6.13 4.63 -19.97
CA SER A 113 -6.48 4.43 -21.39
C SER A 113 -5.38 3.73 -22.18
N ALA A 114 -5.77 2.95 -23.19
CA ALA A 114 -4.83 2.35 -24.14
C ALA A 114 -4.10 3.41 -24.98
N PHE A 115 -2.82 3.17 -25.28
CA PHE A 115 -1.94 4.10 -26.02
C PHE A 115 -2.58 4.72 -27.26
N ASP A 116 -3.24 3.91 -28.08
CA ASP A 116 -3.83 4.31 -29.35
C ASP A 116 -5.08 5.22 -29.20
N LYS A 117 -5.56 5.42 -27.97
CA LYS A 117 -6.75 6.20 -27.65
C LYS A 117 -6.45 7.46 -26.83
N ILE A 118 -5.28 7.54 -26.19
CA ILE A 118 -4.88 8.68 -25.34
C ILE A 118 -4.95 10.00 -26.08
N ASP A 119 -4.46 10.08 -27.32
CA ASP A 119 -4.43 11.32 -28.11
C ASP A 119 -5.81 11.97 -28.32
N ARG A 120 -6.89 11.19 -28.17
CA ARG A 120 -8.26 11.69 -28.34
C ARG A 120 -8.82 12.30 -27.06
N ILE A 121 -8.31 11.93 -25.89
CA ILE A 121 -8.83 12.33 -24.58
C ILE A 121 -8.60 13.84 -24.30
N PRO A 122 -7.41 14.42 -24.53
CA PRO A 122 -7.14 15.84 -24.25
C PRO A 122 -8.14 16.80 -24.92
N ASN A 123 -8.61 16.48 -26.12
CA ASN A 123 -9.55 17.33 -26.85
C ASN A 123 -10.88 17.52 -26.10
N PHE A 124 -11.36 16.48 -25.43
CA PHE A 124 -12.60 16.54 -24.64
C PHE A 124 -12.38 17.23 -23.30
N LEU A 125 -11.20 17.06 -22.70
CA LEU A 125 -10.86 17.66 -21.41
C LEU A 125 -10.64 19.18 -21.50
N ASN A 126 -10.39 19.70 -22.70
CA ASN A 126 -10.31 21.15 -22.97
C ASN A 126 -11.69 21.85 -23.00
N GLU A 127 -12.80 21.11 -22.91
CA GLU A 127 -14.13 21.70 -22.89
C GLU A 127 -14.40 22.47 -21.58
N SER A 128 -15.23 23.52 -21.68
CA SER A 128 -15.51 24.43 -20.55
C SER A 128 -16.02 23.72 -19.29
N LYS A 129 -16.74 22.60 -19.45
CA LYS A 129 -17.26 21.80 -18.33
C LYS A 129 -16.18 21.10 -17.50
N PHE A 130 -15.00 20.83 -18.08
CA PHE A 130 -13.88 20.17 -17.39
C PHE A 130 -12.85 21.15 -16.81
N LYS A 131 -12.85 22.40 -17.27
CA LYS A 131 -11.85 23.41 -16.91
C LYS A 131 -11.63 23.55 -15.40
N LYS A 132 -12.71 23.59 -14.61
CA LYS A 132 -12.64 23.69 -13.14
C LYS A 132 -11.86 22.51 -12.51
N PHE A 133 -12.03 21.30 -13.04
CA PHE A 133 -11.36 20.11 -12.53
C PHE A 133 -9.88 20.10 -12.90
N SER A 134 -9.52 20.66 -14.06
CA SER A 134 -8.13 20.84 -14.46
C SER A 134 -7.40 21.82 -13.54
N GLU A 135 -8.03 22.95 -13.22
CA GLU A 135 -7.47 23.98 -12.31
C GLU A 135 -7.21 23.41 -10.91
N ASP A 136 -8.06 22.50 -10.44
CA ASP A 136 -7.93 21.81 -9.15
C ASP A 136 -7.04 20.55 -9.21
N ASN A 137 -6.38 20.27 -10.34
CA ASN A 137 -5.57 19.07 -10.57
C ASN A 137 -6.30 17.75 -10.25
N ARG A 138 -7.61 17.69 -10.55
CA ARG A 138 -8.52 16.60 -10.16
C ARG A 138 -8.47 15.38 -11.07
N TYR A 139 -7.76 15.44 -12.19
CA TYR A 139 -7.57 14.28 -13.05
C TYR A 139 -6.19 14.27 -13.69
N GLU A 140 -5.77 13.08 -14.10
CA GLU A 140 -4.50 12.84 -14.80
C GLU A 140 -4.71 11.67 -15.77
N ILE A 141 -4.18 11.77 -16.99
CA ILE A 141 -4.27 10.70 -17.99
C ILE A 141 -3.07 9.78 -17.79
N ILE A 142 -3.33 8.47 -17.72
CA ILE A 142 -2.32 7.44 -17.52
C ILE A 142 -2.48 6.36 -18.61
N GLU A 143 -1.35 5.95 -19.18
CA GLU A 143 -1.32 4.94 -20.22
C GLU A 143 -1.42 3.51 -19.66
N LYS A 144 -2.16 2.65 -20.36
CA LYS A 144 -2.20 1.20 -20.11
C LYS A 144 -1.01 0.54 -20.78
N GLY A 145 0.01 0.19 -20.00
CA GLY A 145 1.02 -0.75 -20.48
C GLY A 145 2.44 -0.49 -20.01
N GLU A 146 2.81 0.76 -19.73
CA GLU A 146 4.17 1.04 -19.27
C GLU A 146 4.34 0.71 -17.78
N GLU A 147 5.59 0.41 -17.39
CA GLU A 147 5.94 0.21 -15.99
C GLU A 147 5.87 1.50 -15.18
N ASP A 148 6.13 2.65 -15.81
CA ASP A 148 6.18 3.97 -15.18
C ASP A 148 4.80 4.52 -14.79
N ASP A 149 3.78 4.30 -15.62
CA ASP A 149 2.38 4.69 -15.36
C ASP A 149 1.83 4.16 -14.03
N LYS A 150 2.18 2.92 -13.71
CA LYS A 150 1.76 2.24 -12.46
C LYS A 150 2.50 2.77 -11.25
N ASN A 151 3.71 3.31 -11.44
CA ASN A 151 4.45 3.95 -10.37
C ASN A 151 3.84 5.30 -10.02
N THR A 152 3.27 6.04 -10.97
CA THR A 152 2.61 7.33 -10.72
C THR A 152 1.46 7.21 -9.73
N ILE A 153 0.52 6.29 -9.96
CA ILE A 153 -0.63 6.05 -9.05
C ILE A 153 -0.15 5.66 -7.64
N LEU A 154 0.78 4.71 -7.55
CA LEU A 154 1.30 4.25 -6.26
C LEU A 154 2.10 5.34 -5.54
N ASN A 155 2.86 6.16 -6.28
CA ASN A 155 3.62 7.26 -5.71
C ASN A 155 2.68 8.31 -5.11
N GLU A 156 1.62 8.70 -5.82
CA GLU A 156 0.57 9.59 -5.30
C GLU A 156 -0.08 9.04 -4.02
N ILE A 157 -0.42 7.74 -4.00
CA ILE A 157 -0.94 7.08 -2.80
C ILE A 157 0.09 7.14 -1.66
N ARG A 158 1.38 6.93 -1.94
CA ARG A 158 2.46 7.00 -0.95
C ARG A 158 2.66 8.42 -0.41
N GLU A 159 2.51 9.45 -1.25
CA GLU A 159 2.62 10.86 -0.81
C GLU A 159 1.62 11.20 0.31
N LYS A 160 0.41 10.61 0.29
CA LYS A 160 -0.60 10.82 1.35
C LYS A 160 -0.10 10.37 2.73
N PHE A 161 0.82 9.41 2.78
CA PHE A 161 1.41 8.94 4.03
C PHE A 161 2.62 9.78 4.48
N LYS A 162 3.25 10.57 3.61
CA LYS A 162 4.50 11.31 3.93
C LYS A 162 4.35 12.41 4.98
N ASN A 163 3.14 12.91 5.21
CA ASN A 163 2.91 13.93 6.22
C ASN A 163 3.25 13.44 7.63
N GLY A 164 3.17 12.13 7.86
CA GLY A 164 3.54 11.51 9.12
C GLY A 164 2.61 11.85 10.28
N GLU A 165 2.91 11.28 11.44
CA GLU A 165 2.26 11.55 12.71
C GLU A 165 3.31 12.07 13.70
N LEU A 166 2.93 13.00 14.58
CA LEU A 166 3.80 13.47 15.66
C LEU A 166 3.53 12.65 16.93
N VAL A 167 4.60 12.12 17.51
CA VAL A 167 4.56 11.39 18.79
C VAL A 167 5.38 12.15 19.82
N ASN A 168 4.85 12.29 21.04
CA ASN A 168 5.64 12.79 22.16
C ASN A 168 6.41 11.63 22.79
N TRP A 169 7.73 11.76 22.89
CA TRP A 169 8.58 10.84 23.65
C TRP A 169 9.32 11.66 24.70
N GLU A 170 8.93 11.52 25.97
CA GLU A 170 9.40 12.39 27.05
C GLU A 170 9.17 13.87 26.69
N ASP A 171 10.23 14.68 26.64
CA ASP A 171 10.17 16.10 26.32
C ASP A 171 10.37 16.39 24.81
N GLU A 172 10.53 15.36 23.98
CA GLU A 172 10.78 15.47 22.54
C GLU A 172 9.53 15.19 21.70
N LYS A 173 9.43 15.87 20.55
CA LYS A 173 8.44 15.58 19.50
C LYS A 173 9.11 14.90 18.34
N ILE A 174 8.64 13.70 18.02
CA ILE A 174 9.18 12.86 16.97
C ILE A 174 8.18 12.79 15.84
N LYS A 175 8.62 13.07 14.62
CA LYS A 175 7.84 12.88 13.42
C LYS A 175 8.04 11.47 12.90
N ILE A 176 6.98 10.69 12.92
CA ILE A 176 6.96 9.35 12.35
C ILE A 176 6.35 9.44 10.97
N ILE A 177 7.14 9.15 9.94
CA ILE A 177 6.67 8.99 8.58
C ILE A 177 6.36 7.51 8.38
N PRO A 178 5.09 7.13 8.19
CA PRO A 178 4.70 5.77 7.91
C PRO A 178 5.55 5.16 6.79
N SER A 179 5.88 3.89 6.93
CA SER A 179 6.58 3.06 5.95
C SER A 179 6.08 1.63 6.00
N LYS A 180 6.62 0.77 5.13
CA LYS A 180 6.36 -0.68 5.17
C LYS A 180 6.80 -1.37 6.47
N TYR A 181 7.61 -0.71 7.29
CA TYR A 181 8.14 -1.26 8.54
C TYR A 181 7.44 -0.72 9.79
N LEU A 182 6.98 0.53 9.70
CA LEU A 182 6.45 1.30 10.81
C LEU A 182 5.27 2.10 10.29
N ILE A 183 4.08 1.61 10.57
CA ILE A 183 2.87 2.13 9.94
C ILE A 183 2.28 3.27 10.76
N ASP A 184 2.38 3.21 12.08
CA ASP A 184 1.85 4.24 12.96
C ASP A 184 2.67 4.39 14.25
N SER A 185 2.21 5.33 15.08
CA SER A 185 2.79 5.64 16.38
C SER A 185 2.75 4.50 17.41
N THR A 186 1.89 3.49 17.25
CA THR A 186 1.85 2.33 18.15
C THR A 186 3.00 1.37 17.89
N GLU A 187 3.38 1.21 16.62
CA GLU A 187 4.52 0.38 16.22
C GLU A 187 5.87 1.00 16.59
N PHE A 188 5.89 2.31 16.88
CA PHE A 188 7.10 3.02 17.29
C PHE A 188 7.66 2.41 18.57
N TRP A 189 6.80 2.12 19.53
CA TRP A 189 7.20 1.50 20.78
C TRP A 189 7.76 0.09 20.56
N LYS A 190 7.21 -0.66 19.60
CA LYS A 190 7.76 -1.96 19.19
C LYS A 190 9.13 -1.83 18.56
N LEU A 191 9.33 -0.82 17.72
CA LEU A 191 10.64 -0.51 17.15
C LEU A 191 11.67 -0.23 18.26
N THR A 192 11.31 0.57 19.27
CA THR A 192 12.17 0.84 20.44
C THR A 192 12.43 -0.42 21.27
N SER A 193 11.41 -1.27 21.45
CA SER A 193 11.53 -2.55 22.14
C SER A 193 12.52 -3.45 21.42
N VAL A 194 12.39 -3.61 20.10
CA VAL A 194 13.20 -4.50 19.27
C VAL A 194 14.65 -4.02 19.15
N LEU A 195 14.88 -2.78 18.72
CA LEU A 195 16.22 -2.21 18.45
C LEU A 195 16.91 -1.68 19.71
N GLY A 196 16.17 -1.47 20.79
CA GLY A 196 16.62 -0.91 22.05
C GLY A 196 16.43 0.60 22.12
N ASP A 197 15.81 1.05 23.21
CA ASP A 197 15.50 2.45 23.54
C ASP A 197 16.66 3.41 23.23
N ARG A 198 17.85 3.14 23.78
CA ARG A 198 19.03 3.99 23.61
C ARG A 198 19.50 4.09 22.16
N SER A 199 19.46 2.98 21.41
CA SER A 199 19.87 2.97 20.00
C SER A 199 18.94 3.85 19.17
N VAL A 200 17.63 3.73 19.41
CA VAL A 200 16.62 4.53 18.72
C VAL A 200 16.72 6.00 19.11
N LYS A 201 16.88 6.34 20.41
CA LYS A 201 17.07 7.74 20.86
C LYS A 201 18.28 8.41 20.19
N ASN A 202 19.43 7.72 20.18
CA ASN A 202 20.63 8.24 19.53
C ASN A 202 20.40 8.52 18.04
N PHE A 203 19.73 7.59 17.35
CA PHE A 203 19.44 7.74 15.93
C PHE A 203 18.50 8.92 15.65
N ILE A 204 17.44 9.07 16.45
CA ILE A 204 16.47 10.17 16.33
C ILE A 204 17.15 11.54 16.52
N ALA A 205 18.03 11.65 17.52
CA ALA A 205 18.77 12.88 17.78
C ALA A 205 19.69 13.28 16.60
N GLU A 206 20.28 12.30 15.92
CA GLU A 206 21.11 12.52 14.73
C GLU A 206 20.30 12.84 13.47
N ASN A 207 19.02 12.47 13.41
CA ASN A 207 18.17 12.58 12.23
C ASN A 207 17.00 13.56 12.41
N HIS A 208 17.24 14.66 13.15
CA HIS A 208 16.28 15.76 13.32
C HIS A 208 14.89 15.32 13.81
N ASN A 209 14.86 14.39 14.76
CA ASN A 209 13.63 13.89 15.36
C ASN A 209 12.63 13.31 14.36
N THR A 210 13.10 12.75 13.25
CA THR A 210 12.25 12.12 12.24
C THR A 210 12.60 10.64 12.10
N ILE A 211 11.59 9.79 11.99
CA ILE A 211 11.73 8.38 11.62
C ILE A 211 10.97 8.15 10.32
N ASP A 212 11.73 7.78 9.29
CA ASP A 212 11.22 7.33 8.00
C ASP A 212 11.80 5.95 7.63
N GLU A 213 11.52 5.47 6.42
CA GLU A 213 12.03 4.17 5.96
C GLU A 213 13.56 4.12 5.95
N ASN A 214 14.23 5.21 5.54
CA ASN A 214 15.69 5.28 5.50
C ASN A 214 16.28 5.21 6.91
N SER A 215 15.66 5.91 7.85
CA SER A 215 16.00 5.89 9.27
C SER A 215 15.97 4.46 9.81
N ILE A 216 14.88 3.73 9.53
CA ILE A 216 14.71 2.34 9.97
C ILE A 216 15.75 1.43 9.33
N ASN A 217 15.98 1.55 8.02
CA ASN A 217 16.99 0.76 7.32
C ASN A 217 18.39 0.95 7.92
N LEU A 218 18.78 2.20 8.22
CA LEU A 218 20.07 2.50 8.83
C LEU A 218 20.17 1.93 10.26
N MET A 219 19.12 2.08 11.08
CA MET A 219 19.10 1.49 12.43
C MET A 219 19.22 -0.04 12.38
N VAL A 220 18.54 -0.68 11.43
CA VAL A 220 18.60 -2.13 11.22
C VAL A 220 19.99 -2.58 10.76
N ASP A 221 20.65 -1.83 9.87
CA ASP A 221 22.01 -2.14 9.39
C ASP A 221 23.09 -1.99 10.46
N GLN A 222 22.96 -0.97 11.29
CA GLN A 222 23.92 -0.68 12.35
C GLN A 222 23.69 -1.53 13.59
N SER A 223 22.54 -2.21 13.69
CA SER A 223 22.21 -3.06 14.83
C SER A 223 23.14 -4.27 14.91
N THR A 224 23.76 -4.43 16.08
CA THR A 224 24.53 -5.63 16.42
C THR A 224 23.66 -6.75 16.97
N TYR A 225 22.36 -6.51 17.18
CA TYR A 225 21.45 -7.55 17.65
C TYR A 225 21.30 -8.66 16.61
N LYS A 226 21.21 -9.88 17.11
CA LYS A 226 21.05 -11.10 16.32
C LYS A 226 19.78 -11.80 16.71
N TYR A 227 19.16 -12.42 15.71
CA TYR A 227 18.10 -13.40 15.91
C TYR A 227 18.59 -14.74 15.40
N TYR A 228 17.85 -15.79 15.72
CA TYR A 228 18.17 -17.15 15.32
C TYR A 228 16.94 -17.82 14.77
N ILE A 229 17.11 -18.63 13.72
CA ILE A 229 16.02 -19.34 13.05
C ILE A 229 16.35 -20.82 12.94
N ASP A 230 15.36 -21.68 13.07
CA ASP A 230 15.53 -23.10 12.79
C ASP A 230 15.60 -23.37 11.27
N GLU A 231 16.17 -24.51 10.88
CA GLU A 231 16.30 -24.89 9.47
C GLU A 231 14.95 -24.94 8.74
N GLN A 232 13.86 -25.25 9.46
CA GLN A 232 12.50 -25.35 8.90
C GLN A 232 11.75 -24.00 8.90
N LYS A 233 12.38 -22.92 9.41
CA LYS A 233 11.79 -21.58 9.51
C LYS A 233 10.43 -21.56 10.23
N LEU A 234 10.30 -22.37 11.27
CA LEU A 234 9.10 -22.46 12.10
C LEU A 234 9.17 -21.55 13.31
N ILE A 235 10.37 -21.24 13.81
CA ILE A 235 10.59 -20.40 14.97
C ILE A 235 11.63 -19.31 14.70
N LEU A 236 11.39 -18.14 15.28
CA LEU A 236 12.34 -17.04 15.37
C LEU A 236 12.70 -16.85 16.83
N SER A 237 13.99 -16.85 17.16
CA SER A 237 14.48 -16.78 18.54
C SER A 237 15.35 -15.56 18.73
N SER A 238 15.22 -14.87 19.86
CA SER A 238 16.13 -13.79 20.26
C SER A 238 17.35 -14.30 21.03
N ILE A 239 17.32 -15.57 21.44
CA ILE A 239 18.37 -16.24 22.20
C ILE A 239 18.79 -17.53 21.51
N ASN A 240 20.07 -17.90 21.64
CA ASN A 240 20.56 -19.19 21.21
C ASN A 240 21.00 -20.00 22.43
N SER A 241 20.12 -20.90 22.91
CA SER A 241 20.36 -21.71 24.10
C SER A 241 20.40 -23.21 23.77
N PRO A 242 21.14 -24.03 24.55
CA PRO A 242 21.15 -25.49 24.35
C PRO A 242 19.75 -26.10 24.36
N SER A 243 18.88 -25.67 25.29
CA SER A 243 17.51 -26.19 25.41
C SER A 243 16.64 -25.88 24.18
N LEU A 244 16.85 -24.75 23.51
CA LEU A 244 16.16 -24.46 22.24
C LEU A 244 16.70 -25.31 21.11
N ASN A 245 18.03 -25.51 21.05
CA ASN A 245 18.65 -26.35 20.03
C ASN A 245 18.24 -27.83 20.17
N GLU A 246 18.06 -28.33 21.38
CA GLU A 246 17.54 -29.68 21.64
C GLU A 246 16.10 -29.83 21.14
N ARG A 247 15.28 -28.78 21.31
CA ARG A 247 13.85 -28.84 20.99
C ARG A 247 13.55 -28.60 19.52
N PHE A 248 14.27 -27.70 18.87
CA PHE A 248 13.97 -27.21 17.51
C PHE A 248 15.08 -27.52 16.50
N GLY A 249 16.15 -28.18 16.92
CA GLY A 249 17.34 -28.40 16.10
C GLY A 249 18.28 -27.20 16.12
N LYS A 250 19.39 -27.32 15.38
CA LYS A 250 20.42 -26.28 15.34
C LYS A 250 19.85 -24.99 14.77
N LEU A 251 19.95 -23.91 15.53
CA LEU A 251 19.52 -22.58 15.07
C LEU A 251 20.63 -21.89 14.27
N GLN A 252 20.24 -21.32 13.14
CA GLN A 252 21.07 -20.47 12.29
C GLN A 252 20.95 -19.01 12.75
N GLU A 253 22.08 -18.32 12.87
CA GLU A 253 22.10 -16.88 13.16
C GLU A 253 21.61 -16.06 11.96
N LEU A 254 20.83 -15.02 12.27
CA LEU A 254 20.38 -13.97 11.36
C LEU A 254 20.87 -12.61 11.86
N SER A 255 21.35 -11.80 10.93
CA SER A 255 21.49 -10.36 11.15
C SER A 255 20.13 -9.72 11.43
N MET A 256 20.14 -8.53 12.04
CA MET A 256 18.93 -7.76 12.26
C MET A 256 18.17 -7.52 10.95
N ARG A 257 18.87 -7.23 9.84
CA ARG A 257 18.26 -7.04 8.51
C ARG A 257 17.52 -8.28 8.03
N GLU A 258 18.14 -9.46 8.15
CA GLU A 258 17.51 -10.71 7.75
C GLU A 258 16.31 -11.05 8.63
N ALA A 259 16.40 -10.77 9.93
CA ALA A 259 15.32 -10.98 10.88
C ALA A 259 14.15 -10.01 10.67
N PHE A 260 14.41 -8.79 10.20
CA PHE A 260 13.39 -7.76 10.01
C PHE A 260 12.30 -8.13 9.00
N VAL A 261 12.59 -9.09 8.11
CA VAL A 261 11.61 -9.64 7.16
C VAL A 261 10.42 -10.29 7.86
N PHE A 262 10.57 -10.76 9.10
CA PHE A 262 9.47 -11.35 9.89
C PHE A 262 8.55 -10.30 10.54
N GLY A 263 8.89 -9.01 10.45
CA GLY A 263 8.11 -7.91 11.00
C GLY A 263 8.33 -7.65 12.49
N LEU A 264 8.05 -6.42 12.93
CA LEU A 264 8.25 -5.97 14.31
C LEU A 264 7.50 -6.83 15.33
N ASP A 265 6.28 -7.28 15.01
CA ASP A 265 5.46 -8.09 15.91
C ASP A 265 6.15 -9.39 16.32
N LYS A 266 6.77 -10.09 15.35
CA LYS A 266 7.46 -11.36 15.61
C LYS A 266 8.80 -11.19 16.29
N LEU A 267 9.50 -10.10 15.98
CA LEU A 267 10.76 -9.76 16.63
C LEU A 267 10.54 -9.40 18.10
N GLU A 268 9.52 -8.59 18.39
CA GLU A 268 9.15 -8.22 19.75
C GLU A 268 8.71 -9.46 20.54
N GLU A 269 7.82 -10.28 19.98
CA GLU A 269 7.40 -11.55 20.61
C GLU A 269 8.61 -12.44 20.95
N ALA A 270 9.55 -12.58 20.02
CA ALA A 270 10.75 -13.38 20.23
C ALA A 270 11.67 -12.77 21.28
N LYS A 271 11.76 -11.44 21.36
CA LYS A 271 12.56 -10.74 22.38
C LYS A 271 11.97 -10.90 23.79
N GLU A 272 10.66 -10.77 23.92
CA GLU A 272 9.97 -10.88 25.21
C GLU A 272 9.91 -12.33 25.74
N ARG A 273 9.66 -13.29 24.85
CA ARG A 273 9.42 -14.71 25.23
C ARG A 273 10.63 -15.61 25.05
N GLY A 274 11.71 -15.09 24.49
CA GLY A 274 12.87 -15.85 24.03
C GLY A 274 12.70 -16.43 22.62
N TYR A 275 11.47 -16.77 22.20
CA TYR A 275 11.18 -17.18 20.82
C TYR A 275 9.72 -16.90 20.42
N ALA A 276 9.48 -16.81 19.11
CA ALA A 276 8.18 -16.66 18.46
C ALA A 276 8.00 -17.76 17.41
N LYS A 277 6.77 -18.22 17.21
CA LYS A 277 6.42 -19.08 16.07
C LYS A 277 6.13 -18.23 14.84
N ILE A 278 6.65 -18.62 13.69
CA ILE A 278 6.46 -17.91 12.41
C ILE A 278 5.11 -18.30 11.74
N LYS A 279 4.53 -19.44 12.15
CA LYS A 279 3.17 -19.88 11.75
C LYS A 279 2.13 -19.61 12.83
#